data_AF-A0A1B6E9U9-F1
#
_entry.id   AF-A0A1B6E9U9-F1
#
_cell.length_a   1.000
_cell.length_b   1.000
_cell.length_c   1.000
_cell.angle_alpha   90.00
_cell.angle_beta   90.00
_cell.angle_gamma   90.00
#
_symmetry.space_group_name_H-M   'P 1'
#
loop_
_entity.id
_entity.type
_entity.pdbx_description
1 polymer ?
#
loop_
_entity_poly.entity_id
_entity_poly.type
_entity_poly.pdbx_seq_one_letter_code
_entity_poly.pdbx_strand_id
1 'polypeptide(L)'
;MLSSRAKHFLHCLLFFTVIAIFELSTGAFRLSPNPDLNFDPWERYGYLGAFVLYILRFLTFLPLPQVALNFAGLMMYNAFPDKVALKGSPLLAPFICIRIVTRGDFPHLVRANVERNISVCTQAGLENFLMEVVTDKPINLPVQRRVREVVVPSSYKTKNGALFKARALQYCLEDGVNVLADSDWIVHLDEETLMTENCVRGILNFVLDGKHHFG
;
A
#
# COMPACT_ATOMS: atom_id res chain seq x y z
N MET A 1 -9.16 -3.04 -23.63
CA MET A 1 -8.63 -3.44 -22.30
C MET A 1 -9.72 -4.20 -21.55
N LEU A 2 -9.38 -5.29 -20.84
CA LEU A 2 -10.34 -6.04 -20.01
C LEU A 2 -10.83 -5.17 -18.84
N SER A 3 -12.12 -5.29 -18.48
CA SER A 3 -12.69 -4.63 -17.31
C SER A 3 -12.12 -5.19 -16.00
N SER A 4 -12.16 -4.40 -14.92
CA SER A 4 -11.77 -4.86 -13.57
C SER A 4 -12.42 -6.19 -13.20
N ARG A 5 -13.74 -6.31 -13.39
CA ARG A 5 -14.49 -7.54 -13.09
C ARG A 5 -14.02 -8.74 -13.92
N ALA A 6 -13.70 -8.53 -15.19
CA ALA A 6 -13.19 -9.61 -16.05
C ALA A 6 -11.80 -10.07 -15.61
N LYS A 7 -10.92 -9.14 -15.19
CA LYS A 7 -9.60 -9.49 -14.63
C LYS A 7 -9.73 -10.26 -13.33
N HIS A 8 -10.62 -9.83 -12.43
CA HIS A 8 -10.89 -10.54 -11.18
C HIS A 8 -11.43 -11.95 -11.44
N PHE A 9 -12.39 -12.09 -12.35
CA PHE A 9 -12.92 -13.38 -12.74
C PHE A 9 -11.83 -14.31 -13.29
N LEU A 10 -10.96 -13.79 -14.16
CA LEU A 10 -9.84 -14.57 -14.71
C LEU A 10 -8.84 -14.96 -13.61
N HIS A 11 -8.58 -14.09 -12.64
CA HIS A 11 -7.75 -14.40 -11.47
C HIS A 11 -8.35 -15.54 -10.64
N CYS A 12 -9.64 -15.46 -10.32
CA CYS A 12 -10.36 -16.53 -9.61
C CYS A 12 -10.33 -17.85 -10.39
N LEU A 13 -10.55 -17.79 -11.71
CA LEU A 13 -10.51 -18.98 -12.58
C LEU A 13 -9.12 -19.63 -12.58
N LEU A 14 -8.06 -18.82 -12.70
CA LEU A 14 -6.69 -19.30 -12.63
C LEU A 14 -6.39 -19.92 -11.27
N PHE A 15 -6.82 -19.28 -10.18
CA PHE A 15 -6.58 -19.77 -8.82
C PHE A 15 -7.25 -21.13 -8.59
N PHE A 16 -8.52 -21.30 -8.98
CA PHE A 16 -9.19 -22.59 -8.93
C PHE A 16 -8.51 -23.64 -9.81
N THR A 17 -8.03 -23.26 -10.99
CA THR A 17 -7.32 -24.16 -11.90
C THR A 17 -6.02 -24.67 -11.26
N VAL A 18 -5.24 -23.79 -10.62
CA VAL A 18 -4.01 -24.16 -9.91
C VAL A 18 -4.32 -25.12 -8.76
N ILE A 19 -5.36 -24.84 -7.96
CA ILE A 19 -5.79 -25.73 -6.88
C ILE A 19 -6.22 -27.09 -7.44
N ALA A 20 -7.05 -27.12 -8.49
CA ALA A 20 -7.50 -28.37 -9.09
C ALA A 20 -6.33 -29.21 -9.63
N ILE A 21 -5.36 -28.59 -10.32
CA ILE A 21 -4.15 -29.26 -10.79
C ILE A 21 -3.33 -29.82 -9.62
N PHE A 22 -3.18 -29.05 -8.53
CA PHE A 22 -2.46 -29.50 -7.35
C PHE A 22 -3.15 -30.71 -6.70
N GLU A 23 -4.46 -30.66 -6.46
CA GLU A 23 -5.24 -31.75 -5.85
C GLU A 23 -5.23 -33.03 -6.70
N LEU A 24 -5.28 -32.89 -8.03
CA LEU A 24 -5.14 -34.03 -8.95
C LEU A 24 -3.72 -34.61 -8.92
N SER A 25 -2.68 -33.77 -8.85
CA SER A 25 -1.28 -34.20 -8.86
C SER A 25 -0.86 -34.88 -7.55
N THR A 26 -1.41 -34.47 -6.42
CA THR A 26 -1.14 -35.07 -5.10
C THR A 26 -1.98 -36.32 -4.84
N GLY A 27 -2.89 -36.67 -5.75
CA GLY A 27 -3.76 -37.84 -5.61
C GLY A 27 -4.81 -37.68 -4.51
N ALA A 28 -5.16 -36.44 -4.13
CA ALA A 28 -6.24 -36.16 -3.19
C ALA A 28 -7.58 -36.66 -3.74
N PHE A 29 -7.81 -36.50 -5.04
CA PHE A 29 -8.91 -37.15 -5.76
C PHE A 29 -8.49 -38.57 -6.19
N ARG A 30 -8.81 -39.55 -5.34
CA ARG A 30 -8.66 -40.98 -5.68
C ARG A 30 -9.81 -41.40 -6.59
N LEU A 31 -9.56 -41.48 -7.90
CA LEU A 31 -10.54 -41.89 -8.91
C LEU A 31 -10.86 -43.40 -8.92
N SER A 32 -10.00 -44.22 -8.28
CA SER A 32 -10.26 -45.65 -8.09
C SER A 32 -10.39 -45.98 -6.60
N PRO A 33 -11.41 -46.75 -6.19
CA PRO A 33 -11.48 -47.28 -4.84
C PRO A 33 -10.33 -48.28 -4.65
N ASN A 34 -9.53 -48.09 -3.61
CA ASN A 34 -8.51 -49.06 -3.20
C ASN A 34 -9.19 -50.02 -2.21
N PRO A 35 -9.25 -51.33 -2.48
CA PRO A 35 -9.98 -52.30 -1.64
C PRO A 35 -9.28 -52.64 -0.32
N ASP A 36 -8.02 -52.24 -0.12
CA ASP A 36 -7.20 -52.70 1.00
C ASP A 36 -6.89 -51.61 2.03
N LEU A 37 -7.87 -51.21 2.85
CA LEU A 37 -7.58 -50.45 4.09
C LEU A 37 -8.54 -50.83 5.23
N ASN A 38 -8.59 -52.12 5.59
CA ASN A 38 -9.06 -52.52 6.93
C ASN A 38 -7.92 -52.23 7.93
N PHE A 39 -7.83 -50.98 8.36
CA PHE A 39 -6.84 -50.51 9.33
C PHE A 39 -7.57 -49.99 10.56
N ASP A 40 -7.50 -50.71 11.67
CA ASP A 40 -8.03 -50.26 12.97
C ASP A 40 -6.88 -49.73 13.86
N PRO A 41 -6.78 -48.40 14.08
CA PRO A 41 -5.76 -47.82 14.94
C PRO A 41 -5.90 -48.22 16.41
N TRP A 42 -7.12 -48.54 16.87
CA TRP A 42 -7.38 -48.87 18.27
C TRP A 42 -6.84 -50.25 18.63
N GLU A 43 -6.98 -51.23 17.73
CA GLU A 43 -6.42 -52.57 17.90
C GLU A 43 -4.89 -52.58 17.82
N ARG A 44 -4.31 -51.76 16.94
CA ARG A 44 -2.86 -51.78 16.68
C ARG A 44 -2.03 -50.98 17.69
N TYR A 45 -2.49 -49.78 18.04
CA TYR A 45 -1.73 -48.83 18.86
C TYR A 45 -2.26 -48.70 20.29
N GLY A 46 -3.38 -49.36 20.60
CA GLY A 46 -4.09 -49.21 21.86
C GLY A 46 -4.72 -47.83 22.03
N TYR A 47 -5.53 -47.68 23.08
CA TYR A 47 -6.30 -46.45 23.31
C TYR A 47 -5.44 -45.19 23.44
N LEU A 48 -4.32 -45.26 24.18
CA LEU A 48 -3.45 -44.10 24.41
C LEU A 48 -2.73 -43.68 23.11
N GLY A 49 -2.17 -44.64 22.38
CA GLY A 49 -1.46 -44.39 21.12
C GLY A 49 -2.39 -43.85 20.04
N ALA A 50 -3.56 -44.47 19.87
CA ALA A 50 -4.58 -44.00 18.94
C ALA A 50 -5.03 -42.56 19.29
N PHE A 51 -5.29 -42.27 20.56
CA PHE A 51 -5.70 -40.93 21.01
C PHE A 51 -4.65 -39.85 20.72
N VAL A 52 -3.37 -40.10 21.03
CA VAL A 52 -2.27 -39.16 20.73
C VAL A 52 -2.14 -38.94 19.22
N LEU A 53 -2.21 -40.00 18.41
CA LEU A 53 -2.14 -39.89 16.96
C LEU A 53 -3.32 -39.09 16.37
N TYR A 54 -4.53 -39.25 16.92
CA TYR A 54 -5.68 -38.42 16.52
C TYR A 54 -5.48 -36.95 16.90
N ILE A 55 -4.97 -36.64 18.09
CA ILE A 55 -4.66 -35.26 18.47
C ILE A 55 -3.63 -34.65 17.51
N LEU A 56 -2.52 -35.36 17.24
CA LEU A 56 -1.51 -34.88 16.29
C LEU A 56 -2.10 -34.65 14.89
N ARG A 57 -3.04 -35.50 14.46
CA ARG A 57 -3.78 -35.32 13.20
C ARG A 57 -4.74 -34.14 13.23
N PHE A 58 -5.36 -33.83 14.36
CA PHE A 58 -6.20 -32.63 14.48
C PHE A 58 -5.38 -31.34 14.55
N LEU A 59 -4.18 -31.39 15.14
CA LEU A 59 -3.27 -30.24 15.17
C LEU A 59 -2.84 -29.78 13.78
N THR A 60 -2.78 -30.68 12.78
CA THR A 60 -2.50 -30.28 11.40
C THR A 60 -3.62 -29.46 10.76
N PHE A 61 -4.83 -29.45 11.34
CA PHE A 61 -5.94 -28.59 10.91
C PHE A 61 -5.96 -27.22 11.59
N LEU A 62 -5.06 -26.95 12.54
CA LEU A 62 -4.97 -25.63 13.19
C LEU A 62 -4.81 -24.46 12.20
N PRO A 63 -4.08 -24.60 11.07
CA PRO A 63 -3.97 -23.53 10.07
C PRO A 63 -5.22 -23.34 9.21
N LEU A 64 -6.19 -24.27 9.24
CA LEU A 64 -7.33 -24.29 8.32
C LEU A 64 -8.16 -22.99 8.36
N PRO A 65 -8.46 -22.37 9.53
CA PRO A 65 -9.19 -21.10 9.56
C PRO A 65 -8.43 -19.97 8.85
N GLN A 66 -7.11 -19.89 9.05
CA GLN A 66 -6.28 -18.88 8.39
C GLN A 66 -6.26 -19.08 6.87
N VAL A 67 -6.12 -20.34 6.43
CA VAL A 67 -6.14 -20.69 5.00
C VAL A 67 -7.50 -20.35 4.38
N ALA A 68 -8.60 -20.69 5.07
CA ALA A 68 -9.95 -20.40 4.61
C ALA A 68 -10.22 -18.89 4.48
N LEU A 69 -9.79 -18.09 5.46
CA LEU A 69 -9.94 -16.64 5.41
C LEU A 69 -9.07 -16.00 4.31
N ASN A 70 -7.83 -16.45 4.14
CA ASN A 70 -6.97 -15.98 3.05
C ASN A 70 -7.55 -16.35 1.67
N PHE A 71 -8.06 -17.57 1.53
CA PHE A 71 -8.75 -18.03 0.33
C PHE A 71 -9.97 -17.15 0.03
N ALA A 72 -10.82 -16.92 1.03
CA ALA A 72 -11.98 -16.04 0.90
C ALA A 72 -11.55 -14.61 0.51
N GLY A 73 -10.49 -14.09 1.12
CA GLY A 73 -9.92 -12.78 0.79
C GLY A 73 -9.52 -12.68 -0.68
N LEU A 74 -8.73 -13.64 -1.19
CA LEU A 74 -8.31 -13.67 -2.60
C LEU A 74 -9.48 -13.79 -3.58
N MET A 75 -10.52 -14.53 -3.19
CA MET A 75 -11.71 -14.75 -4.02
C MET A 75 -12.68 -13.55 -4.02
N MET A 76 -12.87 -12.92 -2.86
CA MET A 76 -13.85 -11.85 -2.68
C MET A 76 -13.30 -10.46 -2.95
N TYR A 77 -12.00 -10.24 -2.70
CA TYR A 77 -11.38 -8.93 -2.89
C TYR A 77 -10.86 -8.76 -4.32
N ASN A 78 -11.40 -7.78 -5.03
CA ASN A 78 -10.95 -7.46 -6.37
C ASN A 78 -9.66 -6.62 -6.35
N ALA A 79 -8.53 -7.29 -6.58
CA ALA A 79 -7.21 -6.66 -6.62
C ALA A 79 -6.93 -5.87 -7.92
N PHE A 80 -7.90 -5.75 -8.83
CA PHE A 80 -7.75 -5.09 -10.13
C PHE A 80 -8.62 -3.83 -10.20
N PRO A 81 -8.38 -2.80 -9.37
CA PRO A 81 -9.22 -1.60 -9.36
C PRO A 81 -9.24 -0.92 -10.73
N ASP A 82 -10.40 -0.42 -11.14
CA ASP A 82 -10.52 0.41 -12.32
C ASP A 82 -9.83 1.77 -12.10
N LYS A 83 -9.65 2.53 -13.18
CA LYS A 83 -9.17 3.91 -13.06
C LYS A 83 -10.19 4.74 -12.29
N VAL A 84 -9.74 5.49 -11.30
CA VAL A 84 -10.58 6.43 -10.55
C VAL A 84 -11.09 7.49 -11.53
N ALA A 85 -12.42 7.68 -11.59
CA ALA A 85 -13.02 8.74 -12.37
C ALA A 85 -12.90 10.08 -11.62
N LEU A 86 -12.46 11.12 -12.32
CA LEU A 86 -12.40 12.48 -11.77
C LEU A 86 -13.82 13.06 -11.71
N LYS A 87 -14.18 13.61 -10.54
CA LYS A 87 -15.49 14.23 -10.28
C LYS A 87 -15.55 15.70 -10.71
N GLY A 88 -14.41 16.30 -11.04
CA GLY A 88 -14.28 17.68 -11.49
C GLY A 88 -13.03 17.90 -12.33
N SER A 89 -12.88 19.12 -12.85
CA SER A 89 -11.70 19.49 -13.64
C SER A 89 -10.46 19.65 -12.74
N PRO A 90 -9.34 18.98 -13.02
CA PRO A 90 -8.09 19.17 -12.29
C PRO A 90 -7.57 20.62 -12.30
N LEU A 91 -7.94 21.41 -13.31
CA LEU A 91 -7.57 22.84 -13.41
C LEU A 91 -8.21 23.70 -12.34
N LEU A 92 -9.34 23.24 -11.78
CA LEU A 92 -10.06 23.93 -10.71
C LEU A 92 -9.57 23.48 -9.33
N ALA A 93 -8.62 22.54 -9.26
CA ALA A 93 -8.09 22.09 -7.99
C ALA A 93 -7.28 23.23 -7.32
N PRO A 94 -7.46 23.45 -6.01
CA PRO A 94 -6.61 24.36 -5.25
C PRO A 94 -5.16 23.87 -5.27
N PHE A 95 -4.25 24.72 -4.82
CA PHE A 95 -2.84 24.37 -4.78
C PHE A 95 -2.59 23.21 -3.80
N ILE A 96 -1.83 22.22 -4.25
CA ILE A 96 -1.45 21.05 -3.45
C ILE A 96 0.07 21.01 -3.26
N CYS A 97 0.52 21.09 -2.02
CA CYS A 97 1.90 20.83 -1.62
C CYS A 97 2.06 19.35 -1.23
N ILE A 98 2.81 18.60 -2.03
CA ILE A 98 3.18 17.22 -1.71
C ILE A 98 4.48 17.28 -0.91
N ARG A 99 4.39 17.05 0.40
CA ARG A 99 5.49 17.17 1.34
C ARG A 99 6.08 15.81 1.69
N ILE A 100 7.33 15.59 1.31
CA ILE A 100 8.11 14.40 1.63
C ILE A 100 9.09 14.75 2.75
N VAL A 101 9.14 13.93 3.81
CA VAL A 101 10.09 14.12 4.91
C VAL A 101 11.12 12.99 4.92
N THR A 102 12.39 13.35 4.99
CA THR A 102 13.53 12.42 4.98
C THR A 102 14.60 12.85 5.97
N ARG A 103 15.45 11.92 6.41
CA ARG A 103 16.70 12.25 7.11
C ARG A 103 17.81 12.69 6.15
N GLY A 104 17.65 12.42 4.86
CA GLY A 104 18.63 12.69 3.81
C GLY A 104 19.72 11.62 3.70
N ASP A 105 19.52 10.42 4.28
CA ASP A 105 20.51 9.33 4.25
C ASP A 105 20.58 8.64 2.87
N PHE A 106 19.49 8.70 2.08
CA PHE A 106 19.40 8.07 0.76
C PHE A 106 19.03 9.08 -0.35
N PRO A 107 19.90 10.07 -0.65
CA PRO A 107 19.57 11.16 -1.58
C PRO A 107 19.20 10.69 -2.99
N HIS A 108 19.82 9.61 -3.47
CA HIS A 108 19.53 9.04 -4.79
C HIS A 108 18.12 8.44 -4.86
N LEU A 109 17.68 7.77 -3.80
CA LEU A 109 16.33 7.20 -3.69
C LEU A 109 15.29 8.33 -3.71
N VAL A 110 15.50 9.34 -2.86
CA VAL A 110 14.59 10.49 -2.75
C VAL A 110 14.47 11.21 -4.10
N ARG A 111 15.59 11.46 -4.78
CA ARG A 111 15.59 12.10 -6.10
C ARG A 111 14.79 11.30 -7.13
N ALA A 112 15.04 9.99 -7.22
CA ALA A 112 14.33 9.11 -8.16
C ALA A 112 12.83 9.06 -7.86
N ASN A 113 12.45 9.01 -6.58
CA ASN A 113 11.04 8.98 -6.16
C ASN A 113 10.34 10.32 -6.45
N VAL A 114 11.00 11.44 -6.18
CA VAL A 114 10.49 12.79 -6.49
C VAL A 114 10.25 12.94 -8.00
N GLU A 115 11.23 12.59 -8.84
CA GLU A 115 11.09 12.66 -10.30
C GLU A 115 9.94 11.81 -10.81
N ARG A 116 9.84 10.56 -10.30
CA ARG A 116 8.74 9.66 -10.64
C ARG A 116 7.38 10.22 -10.20
N ASN A 117 7.27 10.73 -8.98
CA ASN A 117 6.02 11.25 -8.44
C ASN A 117 5.57 12.52 -9.18
N ILE A 118 6.49 13.40 -9.57
CA ILE A 118 6.18 14.57 -10.44
C ILE A 118 5.63 14.12 -11.79
N SER A 119 6.25 13.10 -12.40
CA SER A 119 5.79 12.55 -13.67
C SER A 119 4.38 11.96 -13.55
N VAL A 120 4.10 11.21 -12.47
CA VAL A 120 2.77 10.66 -12.19
C VAL A 120 1.73 11.76 -11.96
N CYS A 121 2.06 12.80 -11.19
CA CYS A 121 1.16 13.94 -10.96
C CYS A 121 0.80 14.65 -12.27
N THR A 122 1.80 14.89 -13.11
CA THR A 122 1.62 15.53 -14.42
C THR A 122 0.76 14.67 -15.35
N GLN A 123 1.02 13.36 -15.41
CA GLN A 123 0.24 12.41 -16.22
C GLN A 123 -1.22 12.29 -15.74
N ALA A 124 -1.46 12.43 -14.43
CA ALA A 124 -2.79 12.43 -13.85
C ALA A 124 -3.55 13.75 -14.07
N GLY A 125 -2.92 14.77 -14.64
CA GLY A 125 -3.51 16.09 -14.90
C GLY A 125 -3.43 17.08 -13.73
N LEU A 126 -2.63 16.79 -12.70
CA LEU A 126 -2.42 17.72 -11.59
C LEU A 126 -1.46 18.84 -12.03
N GLU A 127 -1.97 20.05 -12.19
CA GLU A 127 -1.18 21.19 -12.66
C GLU A 127 -0.73 22.15 -11.56
N ASN A 128 -1.55 22.34 -10.52
CA ASN A 128 -1.30 23.33 -9.48
C ASN A 128 -0.70 22.69 -8.22
N PHE A 129 0.56 22.25 -8.32
CA PHE A 129 1.23 21.56 -7.22
C PHE A 129 2.72 21.88 -7.10
N LEU A 130 3.25 21.64 -5.90
CA LEU A 130 4.67 21.72 -5.53
C LEU A 130 5.09 20.42 -4.83
N MET A 131 6.25 19.89 -5.19
CA MET A 131 6.92 18.82 -4.44
C MET A 131 7.90 19.45 -3.46
N GLU A 132 7.62 19.33 -2.17
CA GLU A 132 8.47 19.86 -1.11
C GLU A 132 9.17 18.73 -0.37
N VAL A 133 10.50 18.73 -0.38
CA VAL A 133 11.31 17.74 0.32
C VAL A 133 11.97 18.38 1.53
N VAL A 134 11.56 17.92 2.71
CA VAL A 134 12.05 18.40 4.00
C VAL A 134 13.07 17.40 4.51
N THR A 135 14.29 17.87 4.74
CA THR A 135 15.43 17.00 5.03
C THR A 135 16.28 17.54 6.17
N ASP A 136 16.84 16.65 7.00
CA ASP A 136 17.83 17.05 8.01
C ASP A 136 19.21 17.33 7.39
N LYS A 137 19.52 16.73 6.23
CA LYS A 137 20.78 16.89 5.50
C LYS A 137 20.51 17.35 4.07
N PRO A 138 21.31 18.28 3.51
CA PRO A 138 21.13 18.69 2.13
C PRO A 138 21.31 17.49 1.18
N ILE A 139 20.32 17.24 0.34
CA ILE A 139 20.31 16.20 -0.70
C ILE A 139 20.60 16.77 -2.09
N ASN A 140 20.62 18.10 -2.21
CA ASN A 140 20.92 18.85 -3.43
C ASN A 140 20.02 18.40 -4.59
N LEU A 141 18.71 18.62 -4.43
CA LEU A 141 17.76 18.35 -5.50
C LEU A 141 18.00 19.32 -6.68
N PRO A 142 17.78 18.87 -7.92
CA PRO A 142 17.86 19.75 -9.09
C PRO A 142 16.89 20.92 -8.94
N VAL A 143 17.34 22.12 -9.26
CA VAL A 143 16.49 23.31 -9.24
C VAL A 143 15.45 23.18 -10.36
N GLN A 144 14.22 22.86 -9.97
CA GLN A 144 13.07 22.74 -10.86
C GLN A 144 11.93 23.58 -10.30
N ARG A 145 11.11 24.16 -11.19
CA ARG A 145 9.99 25.05 -10.79
C ARG A 145 8.99 24.39 -9.82
N ARG A 146 8.87 23.06 -9.85
CA ARG A 146 7.92 22.28 -9.05
C ARG A 146 8.59 21.53 -7.90
N VAL A 147 9.85 21.80 -7.60
CA VAL A 147 10.58 21.13 -6.52
C VAL A 147 11.17 22.17 -5.58
N ARG A 148 10.94 21.98 -4.28
CA ARG A 148 11.54 22.77 -3.22
C ARG A 148 12.23 21.84 -2.22
N GLU A 149 13.48 22.14 -1.90
CA GLU A 149 14.20 21.49 -0.81
C GLU A 149 14.21 22.40 0.42
N VAL A 150 13.86 21.85 1.58
CA VAL A 150 13.87 22.55 2.87
C VAL A 150 14.79 21.78 3.81
N VAL A 151 15.95 22.36 4.10
CA VAL A 151 16.90 21.76 5.04
C VAL A 151 16.61 22.26 6.44
N VAL A 152 16.32 21.34 7.37
CA VAL A 152 16.04 21.66 8.77
C VAL A 152 17.36 21.92 9.50
N PRO A 153 17.64 23.15 9.96
CA PRO A 153 18.91 23.47 10.61
C PRO A 153 19.10 22.62 11.86
N SER A 154 20.27 22.05 12.10
CA SER A 154 20.53 21.23 13.31
C SER A 154 20.30 21.99 14.63
N SER A 155 20.41 23.32 14.61
CA SER A 155 20.12 24.21 15.74
C SER A 155 18.63 24.37 16.05
N TYR A 156 17.75 24.08 15.09
CA TYR A 156 16.30 24.23 15.28
C TYR A 156 15.77 23.23 16.31
N LYS A 157 15.02 23.74 17.29
CA LYS A 157 14.33 22.96 18.31
C LYS A 157 12.88 23.42 18.39
N THR A 158 11.97 22.47 18.42
CA THR A 158 10.56 22.77 18.63
C THR A 158 10.30 23.17 20.08
N LYS A 159 9.25 23.96 20.33
CA LYS A 159 8.88 24.43 21.68
C LYS A 159 8.68 23.28 22.69
N ASN A 160 8.15 22.14 22.22
CA ASN A 160 7.83 20.98 23.05
C ASN A 160 8.90 19.88 22.99
N GLY A 161 10.02 20.10 22.30
CA GLY A 161 11.09 19.09 22.18
C GLY A 161 10.74 17.89 21.28
N ALA A 162 9.78 18.03 20.36
CA ALA A 162 9.52 17.03 19.32
C ALA A 162 10.79 16.78 18.48
N LEU A 163 11.00 15.52 18.11
CA LEU A 163 12.19 15.02 17.41
C LEU A 163 11.84 14.43 16.04
N PHE A 164 12.87 14.17 15.23
CA PHE A 164 12.77 13.45 13.97
C PHE A 164 11.73 14.05 13.00
N LYS A 165 10.84 13.23 12.43
CA LYS A 165 9.83 13.64 11.45
C LYS A 165 8.93 14.76 11.96
N ALA A 166 8.51 14.70 13.22
CA ALA A 166 7.65 15.72 13.82
C ALA A 166 8.36 17.09 13.91
N ARG A 167 9.67 17.08 14.22
CA ARG A 167 10.51 18.29 14.22
C ARG A 167 10.58 18.92 12.83
N ALA A 168 10.83 18.10 11.81
CA ALA A 168 10.92 18.57 10.42
C ALA A 168 9.58 19.15 9.93
N LEU A 169 8.47 18.47 10.22
CA LEU A 169 7.13 18.95 9.88
C LEU A 169 6.79 20.27 10.59
N GLN A 170 7.14 20.39 11.87
CA GLN A 170 6.94 21.63 12.62
C GLN A 170 7.78 22.78 12.04
N TYR A 171 9.03 22.52 11.65
CA TYR A 171 9.89 23.54 11.04
C TYR A 171 9.27 24.15 9.78
N CYS A 172 8.53 23.36 9.00
CA CYS A 172 7.86 23.83 7.79
C CYS A 172 6.69 24.77 8.06
N LEU A 173 6.23 24.86 9.32
CA LEU A 173 5.16 25.76 9.76
C LEU A 173 5.70 27.05 10.37
N GLU A 174 7.02 27.17 10.55
CA GLU A 174 7.64 28.36 11.13
C GLU A 174 7.60 29.56 10.16
N ASP A 175 7.54 30.76 10.74
CA ASP A 175 7.53 32.00 9.99
C ASP A 175 8.78 32.14 9.10
N GLY A 176 8.57 32.52 7.84
CA GLY A 176 9.64 32.62 6.83
C GLY A 176 10.06 31.29 6.21
N VAL A 177 9.60 30.14 6.73
CA VAL A 177 9.80 28.82 6.11
C VAL A 177 8.53 28.37 5.37
N ASN A 178 7.37 28.57 5.99
CA ASN A 178 6.08 28.27 5.40
C ASN A 178 5.79 29.21 4.22
N VAL A 179 5.44 28.64 3.08
CA VAL A 179 5.10 29.37 1.84
C VAL A 179 3.66 29.12 1.39
N LEU A 180 2.89 28.37 2.18
CA LEU A 180 1.54 27.94 1.85
C LEU A 180 0.51 28.92 2.42
N ALA A 181 -0.55 29.16 1.65
CA ALA A 181 -1.72 29.90 2.11
C ALA A 181 -2.68 28.99 2.90
N ASP A 182 -3.58 29.60 3.67
CA ASP A 182 -4.57 28.88 4.50
C ASP A 182 -5.53 27.98 3.68
N SER A 183 -5.69 28.26 2.38
CA SER A 183 -6.51 27.49 1.44
C SER A 183 -5.78 26.33 0.77
N ASP A 184 -4.46 26.24 0.95
CA ASP A 184 -3.63 25.26 0.27
C ASP A 184 -3.66 23.90 0.98
N TRP A 185 -3.53 22.83 0.20
CA TRP A 185 -3.59 21.47 0.72
C TRP A 185 -2.21 20.88 0.88
N ILE A 186 -1.99 20.13 1.96
CA ILE A 186 -0.73 19.41 2.19
C ILE A 186 -0.98 17.91 2.13
N VAL A 187 -0.24 17.22 1.26
CA VAL A 187 -0.21 15.76 1.19
C VAL A 187 1.14 15.29 1.75
N HIS A 188 1.12 14.69 2.93
CA HIS A 188 2.33 14.14 3.53
C HIS A 188 2.64 12.75 2.98
N LEU A 189 3.85 12.57 2.46
CA LEU A 189 4.36 11.29 1.97
C LEU A 189 5.64 10.89 2.72
N ASP A 190 5.83 9.59 2.89
CA ASP A 190 7.13 9.03 3.29
C ASP A 190 8.09 9.01 2.10
N GLU A 191 9.40 9.00 2.36
CA GLU A 191 10.45 9.14 1.35
C GLU A 191 10.49 7.98 0.34
N GLU A 192 10.02 6.81 0.75
CA GLU A 192 9.89 5.60 -0.05
C GLU A 192 8.55 5.49 -0.79
N THR A 193 7.61 6.41 -0.54
CA THR A 193 6.25 6.30 -1.08
C THR A 193 6.18 6.73 -2.55
N LEU A 194 5.64 5.82 -3.36
CA LEU A 194 5.44 6.03 -4.79
C LEU A 194 3.96 6.27 -5.09
N MET A 195 3.68 7.38 -5.76
CA MET A 195 2.32 7.70 -6.17
C MET A 195 1.90 6.89 -7.40
N THR A 196 0.59 6.64 -7.47
CA THR A 196 -0.07 6.10 -8.68
C THR A 196 -1.04 7.14 -9.23
N GLU A 197 -1.39 7.02 -10.51
CA GLU A 197 -2.38 7.90 -11.15
C GLU A 197 -3.71 7.89 -10.37
N ASN A 198 -4.15 6.72 -9.91
CA ASN A 198 -5.37 6.58 -9.10
C ASN A 198 -5.27 7.29 -7.74
N CYS A 199 -4.11 7.27 -7.10
CA CYS A 199 -3.87 8.01 -5.86
C CYS A 199 -4.05 9.52 -6.08
N VAL A 200 -3.40 10.07 -7.12
CA VAL A 200 -3.53 11.50 -7.46
C VAL A 200 -4.98 11.89 -7.75
N ARG A 201 -5.70 11.06 -8.53
CA ARG A 201 -7.12 11.29 -8.83
C ARG A 201 -8.00 11.19 -7.58
N GLY A 202 -7.67 10.30 -6.65
CA GLY A 202 -8.33 10.20 -5.35
C GLY A 202 -8.17 11.47 -4.52
N ILE A 203 -6.94 11.99 -4.43
CA ILE A 203 -6.63 13.26 -3.75
C ILE A 203 -7.41 14.41 -4.41
N LEU A 204 -7.37 14.52 -5.74
CA LEU A 204 -8.12 15.55 -6.48
C LEU A 204 -9.62 15.47 -6.17
N ASN A 205 -10.21 14.28 -6.19
CA ASN A 205 -11.62 14.09 -5.87
C ASN A 205 -11.96 14.49 -4.44
N PHE A 206 -11.08 14.20 -3.47
CA PHE A 206 -11.27 14.55 -2.07
C PHE A 206 -11.27 16.07 -1.90
N VAL A 207 -10.24 16.72 -2.45
CA VAL A 207 -10.04 18.17 -2.36
C VAL A 207 -11.15 18.95 -3.08
N LEU A 208 -11.57 18.48 -4.27
CA LEU A 208 -12.64 19.12 -5.05
C LEU A 208 -14.03 18.92 -4.43
N ASP A 209 -14.26 17.83 -3.68
CA ASP A 209 -15.55 17.60 -2.99
C ASP A 209 -15.75 18.63 -1.86
N GLY A 210 -14.67 19.09 -1.23
CA GLY A 210 -14.68 20.22 -0.28
C GLY A 210 -15.50 20.02 1.00
N LYS A 211 -16.03 18.81 1.24
CA LYS A 211 -16.88 18.50 2.42
C LYS A 211 -16.10 18.38 3.73
N HIS A 212 -14.82 18.05 3.65
CA HIS A 212 -13.94 17.84 4.79
C HIS A 212 -12.69 18.69 4.62
N HIS A 213 -12.14 19.19 5.73
CA HIS A 213 -10.91 19.98 5.77
C HIS A 213 -9.65 19.12 6.00
N PHE A 214 -9.81 17.84 6.33
CA PHE A 214 -8.75 16.86 6.55
C PHE A 214 -9.23 15.45 6.20
N GLY A 215 -8.31 14.57 5.81
CA GLY A 215 -8.59 13.18 5.41
C GLY A 215 -7.56 12.20 5.94
#